data_AF-A0A7J2VXS7-F1
#
_entry.id   AF-A0A7J2VXS7-F1
#
_cell.length_a   1.000
_cell.length_b   1.000
_cell.length_c   1.000
_cell.angle_alpha   90.00
_cell.angle_beta   90.00
_cell.angle_gamma   90.00
#
_symmetry.space_group_name_H-M   'P 1'
#
loop_
_entity.id
_entity.type
_entity.pdbx_description
1 polymer ?
#
loop_
_entity_poly.entity_id
_entity_poly.type
_entity_poly.pdbx_seq_one_letter_code
_entity_poly.pdbx_strand_id
1 'polypeptide(L)'
;KGWGILGKNYFYHFQDVGWVKSSDVERRFLEADYEKWEREFLGLDNMVTAEDIRDRQEEFIFRCDNFELQELIDIKPKNGVYIRSKTEPFDDDMVIEENRVRNWLKHFNLPIHQIHASGHANGIEIREMIKEIGPKKLIPIHTEKPELFFK
;
A
#
# COMPACT_ATOMS: atom_id res chain seq x y z
N LYS A 1 -9.56 -7.35 0.80
CA LYS A 1 -9.94 -7.70 2.20
C LYS A 1 -9.43 -6.57 3.06
N GLY A 2 -10.18 -6.13 4.06
CA GLY A 2 -9.66 -5.13 4.98
C GLY A 2 -8.86 -5.76 6.12
N TRP A 3 -8.20 -4.94 6.94
CA TRP A 3 -7.50 -5.25 8.22
C TRP A 3 -8.31 -5.97 9.34
N GLY A 4 -9.51 -6.47 9.02
CA GLY A 4 -10.40 -7.18 9.95
C GLY A 4 -11.13 -6.25 10.92
N ILE A 5 -11.81 -6.81 11.93
CA ILE A 5 -12.67 -6.05 12.85
C ILE A 5 -12.30 -6.25 14.33
N LEU A 6 -11.02 -6.50 14.57
CA LEU A 6 -10.45 -6.57 15.91
C LEU A 6 -10.24 -5.14 16.45
N GLY A 7 -10.87 -4.83 17.58
CA GLY A 7 -10.87 -3.50 18.21
C GLY A 7 -12.11 -3.26 19.06
N LYS A 8 -12.14 -2.22 19.90
CA LYS A 8 -13.20 -2.02 20.91
C LYS A 8 -14.52 -1.52 20.32
N ASN A 9 -14.49 -0.89 19.15
CA ASN A 9 -15.66 -0.26 18.52
C ASN A 9 -16.19 -1.01 17.29
N TYR A 10 -15.83 -2.29 17.14
CA TYR A 10 -16.33 -3.13 16.06
C TYR A 10 -17.42 -4.08 16.56
N PHE A 11 -18.34 -4.44 15.66
CA PHE A 11 -19.50 -5.26 15.99
C PHE A 11 -19.77 -6.30 14.90
N TYR A 12 -20.19 -7.49 15.33
CA TYR A 12 -20.77 -8.52 14.48
C TYR A 12 -22.28 -8.56 14.68
N HIS A 13 -23.02 -8.80 13.61
CA HIS A 13 -24.45 -9.09 13.72
C HIS A 13 -24.68 -10.59 13.53
N PHE A 14 -25.21 -11.26 14.55
CA PHE A 14 -25.66 -12.65 14.46
C PHE A 14 -27.18 -12.69 14.32
N GLN A 15 -27.68 -13.55 13.43
CA GLN A 15 -29.10 -13.60 13.06
C GLN A 15 -30.05 -13.74 14.28
N ASP A 16 -29.68 -14.55 15.27
CA ASP A 16 -30.52 -14.86 16.44
C ASP A 16 -30.13 -14.08 17.72
N VAL A 17 -29.01 -13.36 17.70
CA VAL A 17 -28.46 -12.66 18.89
C VAL A 17 -28.45 -11.14 18.70
N GLY A 18 -28.39 -10.65 17.46
CA GLY A 18 -28.23 -9.24 17.14
C GLY A 18 -26.77 -8.79 17.13
N TRP A 19 -26.55 -7.50 17.42
CA TRP A 19 -25.22 -6.89 17.43
C TRP A 19 -24.43 -7.27 18.69
N VAL A 20 -23.24 -7.82 18.49
CA VAL A 20 -22.30 -8.22 19.54
C VAL A 20 -20.97 -7.53 19.28
N LYS A 21 -20.34 -6.98 20.33
CA LYS A 21 -19.02 -6.37 20.22
C LYS A 21 -17.97 -7.41 19.85
N SER A 22 -17.03 -7.07 19.00
CA SER A 22 -15.94 -7.97 18.62
C SER A 22 -15.12 -8.47 19.83
N SER A 23 -15.01 -7.68 20.91
CA SER A 23 -14.38 -8.10 22.18
C SER A 23 -15.08 -9.28 22.86
N ASP A 24 -16.38 -9.46 22.59
CA ASP A 24 -17.24 -10.44 23.26
C ASP A 24 -17.56 -11.61 22.31
N VAL A 25 -17.03 -11.59 21.08
CA VAL A 25 -17.24 -12.62 20.06
C VAL A 25 -16.24 -13.76 20.23
N GLU A 26 -16.72 -15.00 20.03
CA GLU A 26 -15.85 -16.17 20.04
C GLU A 26 -14.71 -16.03 19.01
N ARG A 27 -13.49 -16.37 19.43
CA ARG A 27 -12.26 -16.21 18.64
C ARG A 27 -12.33 -16.77 17.21
N ARG A 28 -13.07 -17.86 16.99
CA ARG A 28 -13.25 -18.47 15.66
C ARG A 28 -13.88 -17.52 14.62
N PHE A 29 -14.76 -16.60 15.06
CA PHE A 29 -15.39 -15.64 14.16
C PHE A 29 -14.45 -14.46 13.89
N LEU A 30 -13.67 -14.02 14.88
CA LEU A 30 -12.61 -13.03 14.69
C LEU A 30 -11.57 -13.53 13.69
N GLU A 31 -11.08 -14.75 13.88
CA GLU A 31 -10.07 -15.36 13.00
C GLU A 31 -10.59 -15.58 11.56
N ALA A 32 -11.90 -15.60 11.33
CA ALA A 32 -12.47 -15.80 10.00
C ALA A 32 -12.21 -14.61 9.07
N ASP A 33 -12.04 -13.40 9.62
CA ASP A 33 -11.74 -12.20 8.83
C ASP A 33 -10.29 -12.20 8.33
N TYR A 34 -9.42 -12.94 9.02
CA TYR A 34 -7.98 -13.02 8.75
C TYR A 34 -7.60 -14.26 7.94
N GLU A 35 -6.65 -14.07 7.03
CA GLU A 35 -5.97 -15.16 6.34
C GLU A 35 -5.25 -16.07 7.34
N LYS A 36 -5.06 -17.35 6.98
CA LYS A 36 -4.50 -18.33 7.93
C LYS A 36 -3.14 -17.93 8.48
N TRP A 37 -2.31 -17.26 7.67
CA TRP A 37 -0.98 -16.80 8.06
C TRP A 37 -1.04 -15.58 9.01
N GLU A 38 -2.10 -14.76 8.95
CA GLU A 38 -2.25 -13.58 9.81
C GLU A 38 -2.63 -13.95 11.25
N ARG A 39 -3.27 -15.10 11.44
CA ARG A 39 -3.86 -15.51 12.73
C ARG A 39 -2.84 -15.71 13.84
N GLU A 40 -1.59 -16.04 13.50
CA GLU A 40 -0.53 -16.20 14.49
C GLU A 40 -0.15 -14.87 15.16
N PHE A 41 -0.37 -13.75 14.47
CA PHE A 41 -0.06 -12.42 14.97
C PHE A 41 -1.15 -11.85 15.90
N LEU A 42 -2.38 -12.36 15.83
CA LEU A 42 -3.53 -11.84 16.58
C LEU A 42 -3.39 -11.98 18.11
N GLY A 43 -2.54 -12.90 18.56
CA GLY A 43 -2.30 -13.16 19.99
C GLY A 43 -1.01 -12.55 20.54
N LEU A 44 -0.26 -11.79 19.74
CA LEU A 44 0.99 -11.20 20.19
C LEU A 44 0.73 -9.93 21.02
N ASP A 45 1.58 -9.71 22.03
CA ASP A 45 1.48 -8.54 22.93
C ASP A 45 1.64 -7.21 22.19
N ASN A 46 2.32 -7.22 21.04
CA ASN A 46 2.56 -6.06 20.19
C ASN A 46 1.65 -6.00 18.95
N MET A 47 0.52 -6.71 18.97
CA MET A 47 -0.51 -6.58 17.93
C MET A 47 -1.07 -5.14 17.93
N VAL A 48 -1.27 -4.59 16.73
CA VAL A 48 -1.72 -3.20 16.52
C VAL A 48 -3.01 -3.21 15.72
N THR A 49 -4.05 -2.55 16.24
CA THR A 49 -5.34 -2.37 15.57
C THR A 49 -5.45 -1.02 14.85
N ALA A 50 -6.51 -0.87 14.05
CA ALA A 50 -6.90 0.42 13.48
C ALA A 50 -7.08 1.52 14.53
N GLU A 51 -7.61 1.16 15.70
CA GLU A 51 -7.84 2.08 16.81
C GLU A 51 -6.51 2.52 17.44
N ASP A 52 -5.58 1.58 17.62
CA ASP A 52 -4.23 1.89 18.12
C ASP A 52 -3.52 2.91 17.24
N ILE A 53 -3.58 2.71 15.91
CA ILE A 53 -3.00 3.65 14.95
C ILE A 53 -3.72 4.98 15.03
N ARG A 54 -5.06 4.99 15.01
CA ARG A 54 -5.88 6.22 15.08
C ARG A 54 -5.54 7.07 16.31
N ASP A 55 -5.35 6.43 17.46
CA ASP A 55 -5.18 7.08 18.76
C ASP A 55 -3.73 7.52 19.03
N ARG A 56 -2.73 6.89 18.39
CA ARG A 56 -1.29 7.14 18.60
C ARG A 56 -0.52 7.28 17.27
N GLN A 57 -1.04 8.12 16.36
CA GLN A 57 -0.56 8.19 14.97
C GLN A 57 0.93 8.54 14.83
N GLU A 58 1.48 9.30 15.76
CA GLU A 58 2.90 9.70 15.80
C GLU A 58 3.87 8.56 16.09
N GLU A 59 3.38 7.42 16.59
CA GLU A 59 4.20 6.24 16.92
C GLU A 59 4.38 5.29 15.73
N PHE A 60 3.64 5.49 14.63
CA PHE A 60 3.55 4.51 13.55
C PHE A 60 3.90 5.07 12.17
N ILE A 61 4.50 4.20 11.35
CA ILE A 61 4.48 4.32 9.89
C ILE A 61 3.51 3.25 9.39
N PHE A 62 2.45 3.69 8.71
CA PHE A 62 1.46 2.79 8.13
C PHE A 62 1.76 2.53 6.65
N ARG A 63 1.97 1.26 6.29
CA ARG A 63 2.07 0.83 4.90
C ARG A 63 0.66 0.75 4.32
N CYS A 64 0.41 1.55 3.30
CA CYS A 64 -0.87 1.61 2.60
C CYS A 64 -0.59 1.65 1.11
N ASP A 65 -1.09 0.67 0.36
CA ASP A 65 -1.09 0.72 -1.09
C ASP A 65 -2.48 1.06 -1.66
N ASN A 66 -2.59 1.07 -2.99
CA ASN A 66 -3.79 1.51 -3.68
C ASN A 66 -5.03 0.63 -3.40
N PHE A 67 -4.84 -0.60 -2.91
CA PHE A 67 -5.92 -1.52 -2.53
C PHE A 67 -6.36 -1.37 -1.08
N GLU A 68 -5.65 -0.57 -0.29
CA GLU A 68 -5.83 -0.40 1.16
C GLU A 68 -6.22 1.04 1.53
N LEU A 69 -6.48 1.90 0.55
CA LEU A 69 -6.84 3.30 0.80
C LEU A 69 -8.13 3.46 1.61
N GLN A 70 -9.03 2.47 1.56
CA GLN A 70 -10.24 2.44 2.39
C GLN A 70 -9.94 2.36 3.89
N GLU A 71 -8.77 1.85 4.29
CA GLU A 71 -8.39 1.76 5.70
C GLU A 71 -8.21 3.14 6.33
N LEU A 72 -7.97 4.17 5.51
CA LEU A 72 -7.95 5.55 5.98
C LEU A 72 -9.28 5.99 6.63
N ILE A 73 -10.40 5.32 6.31
CA ILE A 73 -11.70 5.56 6.94
C ILE A 73 -11.65 5.25 8.43
N ASP A 74 -10.98 4.16 8.84
CA ASP A 74 -10.82 3.88 10.27
C ASP A 74 -9.52 4.49 10.84
N ILE A 75 -8.44 4.68 10.10
CA ILE A 75 -7.26 5.38 10.67
C ILE A 75 -7.59 6.83 10.99
N LYS A 76 -8.36 7.50 10.12
CA LYS A 76 -8.67 8.94 10.21
C LYS A 76 -7.40 9.76 10.45
N PRO A 77 -6.45 9.73 9.50
CA PRO A 77 -5.16 10.35 9.70
C PRO A 77 -5.28 11.86 9.94
N LYS A 78 -4.47 12.40 10.86
CA LYS A 78 -4.41 13.82 11.20
C LYS A 78 -2.99 14.32 10.98
N ASN A 79 -2.82 15.33 10.12
CA ASN A 79 -1.52 15.94 9.82
C ASN A 79 -0.45 14.94 9.32
N GLY A 80 -0.87 13.85 8.67
CA GLY A 80 0.03 12.84 8.10
C GLY A 80 0.57 13.25 6.73
N VAL A 81 1.49 12.43 6.20
CA VAL A 81 2.05 12.57 4.86
C VAL A 81 2.05 11.22 4.16
N TYR A 82 1.68 11.20 2.87
CA TYR A 82 1.72 9.99 2.07
C TYR A 82 2.98 9.97 1.19
N ILE A 83 3.86 9.01 1.45
CA ILE A 83 5.03 8.78 0.60
C ILE A 83 4.65 7.77 -0.48
N ARG A 84 4.57 8.22 -1.72
CA ARG A 84 4.29 7.34 -2.86
C ARG A 84 5.60 6.87 -3.47
N SER A 85 5.96 5.63 -3.18
CA SER A 85 7.10 4.93 -3.76
C SER A 85 6.70 3.92 -4.83
N LYS A 86 6.16 4.44 -5.94
CA LYS A 86 5.74 3.67 -7.12
C LYS A 86 6.08 4.46 -8.38
N THR A 87 6.40 3.78 -9.48
CA THR A 87 6.65 4.43 -10.78
C THR A 87 5.51 5.35 -11.21
N GLU A 88 5.84 6.39 -11.97
CA GLU A 88 4.88 7.22 -12.66
C GLU A 88 4.04 6.40 -13.66
N PRO A 89 2.78 6.79 -13.93
CA PRO A 89 1.94 6.15 -14.94
C PRO A 89 2.58 6.22 -16.32
N PHE A 90 2.57 5.10 -17.03
CA PHE A 90 3.02 5.01 -18.42
C PHE A 90 1.93 4.52 -19.38
N ASP A 91 0.76 4.14 -18.86
CA ASP A 91 -0.44 3.80 -19.62
C ASP A 91 -1.70 4.44 -19.03
N ASP A 92 -2.81 4.38 -19.78
CA ASP A 92 -4.08 5.02 -19.41
C ASP A 92 -4.71 4.41 -18.14
N ASP A 93 -4.57 3.09 -17.94
CA ASP A 93 -5.12 2.41 -16.77
C ASP A 93 -4.42 2.87 -15.49
N MET A 94 -3.10 3.04 -15.54
CA MET A 94 -2.30 3.57 -14.44
C MET A 94 -2.61 5.04 -14.15
N VAL A 95 -2.95 5.84 -15.17
CA VAL A 95 -3.40 7.23 -14.97
C VAL A 95 -4.73 7.25 -14.20
N ILE A 96 -5.67 6.37 -14.54
CA ILE A 96 -6.94 6.22 -13.82
C ILE A 96 -6.69 5.76 -12.37
N GLU A 97 -5.79 4.82 -12.17
CA GLU A 97 -5.37 4.36 -10.84
C GLU A 97 -4.78 5.51 -10.01
N GLU A 98 -3.84 6.28 -10.57
CA GLU A 98 -3.26 7.44 -9.89
C GLU A 98 -4.29 8.48 -9.49
N ASN A 99 -5.23 8.80 -10.38
CA ASN A 99 -6.30 9.74 -10.09
C ASN A 99 -7.15 9.28 -8.89
N ARG A 100 -7.43 7.98 -8.80
CA ARG A 100 -8.15 7.40 -7.66
C ARG A 100 -7.38 7.59 -6.36
N VAL A 101 -6.08 7.29 -6.35
CA VAL A 101 -5.20 7.49 -5.19
C VAL A 101 -5.21 8.96 -4.76
N ARG A 102 -5.00 9.88 -5.70
CA ARG A 102 -5.00 11.32 -5.42
C ARG A 102 -6.33 11.80 -4.84
N ASN A 103 -7.45 11.27 -5.31
CA ASN A 103 -8.76 11.61 -4.78
C ASN A 103 -8.94 11.15 -3.32
N TRP A 104 -8.50 9.92 -2.99
CA TRP A 104 -8.49 9.44 -1.61
C TRP A 104 -7.62 10.32 -0.72
N LEU A 105 -6.38 10.59 -1.12
CA LEU A 105 -5.45 11.40 -0.33
C LEU A 105 -5.99 12.84 -0.13
N LYS A 106 -6.59 13.42 -1.17
CA LYS A 106 -7.26 14.72 -1.08
C LYS A 106 -8.43 14.69 -0.09
N HIS A 107 -9.25 13.63 -0.10
CA HIS A 107 -10.36 13.49 0.84
C HIS A 107 -9.90 13.48 2.30
N PHE A 108 -8.76 12.85 2.58
CA PHE A 108 -8.15 12.79 3.91
C PHE A 108 -7.15 13.92 4.23
N ASN A 109 -7.03 14.92 3.35
CA ASN A 109 -6.07 16.03 3.48
C ASN A 109 -4.62 15.58 3.67
N LEU A 110 -4.22 14.49 2.99
CA LEU A 110 -2.86 13.97 3.02
C LEU A 110 -2.03 14.56 1.87
N PRO A 111 -1.01 15.38 2.13
CA PRO A 111 -0.03 15.74 1.11
C PRO A 111 0.73 14.49 0.62
N ILE A 112 1.03 14.47 -0.67
CA ILE A 112 1.75 13.37 -1.33
C ILE A 112 3.17 13.80 -1.70
N HIS A 113 4.15 12.97 -1.34
CA HIS A 113 5.51 13.06 -1.88
C HIS A 113 5.78 11.85 -2.77
N GLN A 114 6.04 12.13 -4.05
CA GLN A 114 6.43 11.13 -5.03
C GLN A 114 7.93 10.86 -4.87
N ILE A 115 8.29 9.65 -4.43
CA ILE A 115 9.68 9.24 -4.22
C ILE A 115 9.84 7.84 -4.81
N HIS A 116 10.32 7.74 -6.05
CA HIS A 116 10.49 6.46 -6.73
C HIS A 116 11.97 6.11 -6.86
N ALA A 117 12.37 4.95 -6.37
CA ALA A 117 13.63 4.33 -6.71
C ALA A 117 13.40 3.35 -7.87
N SER A 118 13.85 3.72 -9.07
CA SER A 118 13.72 2.88 -10.25
C SER A 118 14.52 1.58 -10.08
N GLY A 119 13.90 0.44 -10.37
CA GLY A 119 14.61 -0.84 -10.53
C GLY A 119 15.40 -0.95 -11.84
N HIS A 120 15.24 0.02 -12.74
CA HIS A 120 15.94 0.09 -14.03
C HIS A 120 17.03 1.16 -14.00
N ALA A 121 18.18 0.83 -14.61
CA ALA A 121 19.23 1.79 -14.88
C ALA A 121 18.73 2.92 -15.79
N ASN A 122 19.13 4.15 -15.48
CA ASN A 122 18.79 5.31 -16.30
C ASN A 122 19.65 5.35 -17.58
N GLY A 123 19.31 6.24 -18.50
CA GLY A 123 20.00 6.32 -19.81
C GLY A 123 21.50 6.60 -19.73
N ILE A 124 21.97 7.32 -18.70
CA ILE A 124 23.40 7.59 -18.50
C ILE A 124 24.10 6.30 -18.06
N GLU A 125 23.55 5.60 -17.07
CA GLU A 125 24.07 4.34 -16.54
C GLU A 125 24.11 3.25 -17.63
N ILE A 126 23.03 3.12 -18.41
CA ILE A 126 22.99 2.18 -19.55
C ILE A 126 24.07 2.50 -20.59
N ARG A 127 24.25 3.79 -20.92
CA ARG A 127 25.26 4.21 -21.90
C ARG A 127 26.68 3.94 -21.40
N GLU A 128 26.94 4.17 -20.13
CA GLU A 128 28.23 3.86 -19.49
C GLU A 128 28.50 2.35 -19.51
N MET A 129 27.50 1.54 -19.13
CA MET A 129 27.57 0.08 -19.20
C MET A 129 27.88 -0.41 -20.62
N ILE A 130 27.23 0.13 -21.66
CA ILE A 130 27.51 -0.26 -23.06
C ILE A 130 28.95 0.07 -23.45
N LYS A 131 29.46 1.25 -23.04
CA LYS A 131 30.84 1.65 -23.32
C LYS A 131 31.86 0.75 -22.63
N GLU A 132 31.59 0.38 -21.38
CA GLU A 132 32.46 -0.50 -20.60
C GLU A 132 32.51 -1.92 -21.18
N ILE A 133 31.36 -2.48 -21.54
CA ILE A 133 31.26 -3.82 -22.14
C ILE A 133 31.91 -3.86 -23.53
N GLY A 134 31.82 -2.77 -24.30
CA GLY A 134 32.34 -2.67 -25.67
C GLY A 134 31.78 -3.75 -26.62
N PRO A 135 30.46 -3.95 -26.71
CA PRO A 135 29.88 -5.06 -27.46
C PRO A 135 30.07 -4.88 -28.97
N LYS A 136 30.32 -5.99 -29.69
CA LYS A 136 30.38 -5.98 -31.17
C LYS A 136 29.03 -5.70 -31.84
N LYS A 137 27.93 -6.05 -31.16
CA LYS A 137 26.54 -5.82 -31.59
C LYS A 137 25.70 -5.48 -30.37
N LEU A 138 24.84 -4.48 -30.49
CA LEU A 138 23.88 -4.08 -29.47
C LEU A 138 22.47 -4.39 -29.97
N ILE A 139 21.68 -5.11 -29.17
CA ILE A 139 20.28 -5.44 -29.46
C ILE A 139 19.45 -5.03 -28.25
N PRO A 140 18.82 -3.85 -28.26
CA PRO A 140 17.96 -3.41 -27.17
C PRO A 140 16.73 -4.30 -27.04
N ILE A 141 16.42 -4.73 -25.82
CA ILE A 141 15.22 -5.49 -25.47
C ILE A 141 14.51 -4.81 -24.30
N HIS A 142 13.23 -5.11 -24.10
CA HIS A 142 12.43 -4.57 -22.99
C HIS A 142 12.39 -3.02 -22.95
N THR A 143 12.26 -2.40 -24.12
CA THR A 143 12.10 -0.95 -24.31
C THR A 143 11.14 -0.69 -25.47
N GLU A 144 10.33 0.37 -25.36
CA GLU A 144 9.51 0.85 -26.47
C GLU A 144 10.29 1.73 -27.46
N LYS A 145 11.50 2.17 -27.07
CA LYS A 145 12.33 3.12 -27.83
C LYS A 145 13.73 2.57 -28.09
N PRO A 146 13.87 1.43 -28.80
CA PRO A 146 15.17 0.81 -29.07
C PRO A 146 16.12 1.73 -29.85
N GLU A 147 15.60 2.66 -30.65
CA GLU A 147 16.38 3.63 -31.42
C GLU A 147 17.22 4.57 -30.56
N LEU A 148 16.86 4.79 -29.29
CA LEU A 148 17.61 5.67 -28.38
C LEU A 148 18.95 5.07 -27.94
N PHE A 149 19.13 3.76 -28.05
CA PHE A 149 20.37 3.07 -27.68
C PHE A 149 21.50 3.28 -28.70
N PHE A 150 21.18 3.83 -29.87
CA PHE A 150 22.12 4.08 -30.96
C PHE A 150 22.39 5.57 -31.21
N LYS A 151 21.89 6.45 -30.32
CA LYS A 151 22.18 7.89 -30.32
C LYS A 151 23.28 8.22 -29.33
#